data_AF-A0A2D7DHB3-F1
#
_entry.id   AF-A0A2D7DHB3-F1
#
_cell.length_a   1.000
_cell.length_b   1.000
_cell.length_c   1.000
_cell.angle_alpha   90.00
_cell.angle_beta   90.00
_cell.angle_gamma   90.00
#
_symmetry.space_group_name_H-M   'P 1'
#
loop_
_entity.id
_entity.type
_entity.pdbx_description
1 polymer ?
#
loop_
_entity_poly.entity_id
_entity_poly.type
_entity_poly.pdbx_seq_one_letter_code
_entity_poly.pdbx_strand_id
1 'polypeptide(L)' 'YSIAGLRFENIAANDALINSKVNEMMADNWELITVNSGVESDAGETDGNGIFITRFYFKRKK' A
#
# COMPACT_ATOMS: atom_id res chain seq x y z
N TYR A 1 -9.99 -14.48 -4.36
CA TYR A 1 -9.24 -13.95 -5.53
C TYR A 1 -8.00 -13.18 -5.08
N SER A 2 -6.85 -13.30 -5.75
CA SER A 2 -5.61 -12.56 -5.41
C SER A 2 -4.93 -11.99 -6.65
N ILE A 3 -4.63 -10.70 -6.64
CA ILE A 3 -3.83 -10.02 -7.68
C ILE A 3 -2.64 -9.35 -6.98
N ALA A 4 -1.45 -9.50 -7.56
CA ALA A 4 -0.22 -8.85 -7.12
C ALA A 4 0.13 -9.02 -5.62
N GLY A 5 -0.26 -10.14 -4.99
CA GLY A 5 0.02 -10.44 -3.58
C GLY A 5 -1.02 -9.94 -2.59
N LEU A 6 -2.02 -9.16 -3.03
CA LEU A 6 -3.15 -8.72 -2.23
C LEU A 6 -4.31 -9.72 -2.37
N ARG A 7 -4.85 -10.18 -1.24
CA ARG A 7 -5.99 -11.10 -1.20
C ARG A 7 -7.28 -10.29 -1.07
N PHE A 8 -8.10 -10.23 -2.12
CA PHE A 8 -9.30 -9.38 -2.20
C PHE A 8 -10.44 -9.81 -1.26
N GLU A 9 -10.36 -11.00 -0.66
CA GLU A 9 -11.39 -11.55 0.24
C GLU A 9 -10.99 -11.48 1.72
N ASN A 10 -9.75 -11.12 2.05
CA ASN A 10 -9.27 -11.14 3.43
C ASN A 10 -8.56 -9.83 3.78
N ILE A 11 -9.37 -8.83 4.11
CA ILE A 11 -8.93 -7.50 4.54
C ILE A 11 -7.97 -7.61 5.74
N ALA A 12 -8.25 -8.53 6.69
CA ALA A 12 -7.38 -8.75 7.85
C ALA A 12 -5.99 -9.28 7.47
N ALA A 13 -5.90 -10.16 6.46
CA ALA A 13 -4.61 -10.64 5.97
C ALA A 13 -3.81 -9.55 5.25
N ASN A 14 -4.47 -8.69 4.48
CA ASN A 14 -3.81 -7.55 3.82
C ASN A 14 -3.35 -6.50 4.85
N ASP A 15 -4.17 -6.22 5.86
CA ASP A 15 -3.81 -5.32 6.96
C ASP A 15 -2.60 -5.86 7.74
N ALA A 16 -2.59 -7.16 8.04
CA ALA A 16 -1.44 -7.81 8.68
C ALA A 16 -0.15 -7.70 7.84
N LEU A 17 -0.23 -7.86 6.51
CA LEU A 17 0.92 -7.72 5.61
C LEU A 17 1.46 -6.29 5.56
N ILE A 18 0.58 -5.29 5.46
CA ILE A 18 0.98 -3.87 5.45
C ILE A 18 1.62 -3.51 6.80
N ASN A 19 0.97 -3.86 7.91
CA ASN A 19 1.49 -3.61 9.26
C ASN A 19 2.85 -4.28 9.47
N SER A 20 3.02 -5.53 9.03
CA SER A 20 4.30 -6.22 9.08
C SER A 20 5.38 -5.45 8.33
N LYS A 21 5.08 -4.93 7.12
CA LYS A 21 6.07 -4.21 6.32
C LYS A 21 6.44 -2.86 6.92
N VAL A 22 5.46 -2.12 7.43
CA VAL A 22 5.69 -0.84 8.10
C VAL A 22 6.57 -1.04 9.34
N ASN A 23 6.29 -2.06 10.15
CA ASN A 23 7.09 -2.38 11.33
C ASN A 23 8.53 -2.78 10.97
N GLU A 24 8.72 -3.58 9.92
CA GLU A 24 10.06 -3.93 9.40
C GLU A 24 10.85 -2.69 9.01
N MET A 25 10.24 -1.76 8.25
CA MET A 25 10.88 -0.51 7.87
C MET A 25 11.28 0.34 9.09
N MET A 26 10.42 0.40 10.11
CA MET A 26 10.72 1.11 11.36
C MET A 26 11.86 0.46 12.15
N ALA A 27 11.94 -0.87 12.17
CA ALA A 27 13.04 -1.61 12.77
C ALA A 27 14.37 -1.37 12.03
N ASP A 28 14.31 -1.18 10.71
CA ASP A 28 15.45 -0.89 9.83
C ASP A 28 15.88 0.59 9.86
N ASN A 29 15.57 1.32 10.95
CA ASN A 29 15.90 2.74 11.15
C ASN A 29 15.32 3.69 10.09
N TRP A 30 14.21 3.31 9.46
CA TRP A 30 13.41 4.23 8.66
C TRP A 30 12.30 4.87 9.49
N GLU A 31 12.12 6.17 9.31
CA GLU A 31 11.04 6.93 9.92
C GLU A 31 9.91 7.12 8.92
N LEU A 32 8.69 6.71 9.28
CA LEU A 32 7.50 7.03 8.50
C LEU A 32 7.21 8.52 8.62
N ILE A 33 7.23 9.24 7.50
CA ILE A 33 7.10 10.71 7.47
C ILE A 33 5.73 11.18 6.97
N THR A 34 5.10 10.45 6.04
CA THR A 34 3.75 10.75 5.57
C THR A 34 3.10 9.52 4.95
N VAL A 35 1.77 9.49 5.01
CA VAL A 35 0.93 8.50 4.34
C VAL A 35 -0.06 9.24 3.46
N ASN A 36 -0.08 8.92 2.17
CA ASN A 36 -0.94 9.57 1.19
C ASN A 36 -1.79 8.52 0.48
N SER A 37 -3.08 8.81 0.29
CA SER A 37 -3.98 8.00 -0.52
C SER A 37 -4.24 8.68 -1.87
N GLY A 38 -4.40 7.88 -2.92
CA GLY A 38 -4.80 8.33 -4.25
C GLY A 38 -5.80 7.36 -4.87
N VAL A 39 -6.66 7.90 -5.70
CA VAL A 39 -7.59 7.13 -6.54
C VAL A 39 -7.33 7.54 -7.97
N GLU A 40 -7.16 6.55 -8.83
CA GLU A 40 -7.21 6.71 -10.26
C GLU A 40 -8.56 6.15 -10.72
N SER A 41 -9.39 7.02 -11.28
CA SER A 41 -10.70 6.65 -11.82
C SER A 41 -10.50 6.36 -13.31
N ASP A 42 -10.83 5.14 -13.73
CA ASP A 42 -10.98 4.67 -15.13
C ASP A 42 -10.86 5.79 -16.17
N ALA A 43 -9.63 6.01 -16.64
CA ALA A 43 -9.26 7.15 -17.46
C ALA A 43 -9.11 6.81 -18.96
N GLY A 44 -9.54 5.64 -19.42
CA GLY A 44 -9.39 5.23 -20.82
C GLY A 44 -10.45 4.26 -21.31
N GLU A 45 -10.89 4.41 -22.56
CA GLU A 45 -11.93 3.57 -23.20
C GLU A 45 -11.64 2.04 -23.15
N THR A 46 -10.43 1.62 -22.79
CA THR A 46 -9.97 0.23 -22.79
C THR A 46 -9.59 -0.35 -21.43
N ASP A 47 -9.57 0.41 -20.33
CA ASP A 47 -9.19 -0.08 -19.00
C ASP A 47 -10.27 0.26 -17.95
N GLY A 48 -11.34 -0.53 -17.94
CA GLY A 48 -12.49 -0.37 -17.04
C GLY A 48 -12.23 -0.64 -15.55
N ASN A 49 -11.00 -0.42 -15.05
CA ASN A 49 -10.63 -0.63 -13.65
C ASN A 49 -10.06 0.64 -13.04
N GLY A 50 -10.63 1.08 -11.91
CA GLY A 50 -10.02 2.13 -11.09
C GLY A 50 -8.99 1.56 -10.10
N ILE A 51 -7.90 2.30 -9.87
CA ILE A 51 -6.86 1.91 -8.93
C ILE A 51 -6.95 2.73 -7.64
N PHE A 52 -7.07 2.05 -6.51
CA PHE A 52 -6.88 2.64 -5.18
C PHE A 52 -5.44 2.40 -4.72
N ILE A 53 -4.74 3.46 -4.35
CA ILE A 53 -3.33 3.40 -3.92
C ILE A 53 -3.18 4.09 -2.57
N THR A 54 -2.51 3.44 -1.63
CA THR A 54 -1.98 4.07 -0.40
C THR A 54 -0.46 4.02 -0.45
N ARG A 55 0.19 5.18 -0.29
CA ARG A 55 1.65 5.33 -0.30
C ARG A 55 2.15 5.70 1.08
N PHE A 56 3.12 4.93 1.57
CA PHE A 56 3.85 5.19 2.81
C PHE A 56 5.23 5.73 2.44
N TYR A 57 5.54 6.94 2.91
CA TYR A 57 6.83 7.58 2.66
C TYR A 57 7.70 7.45 3.88
N PHE A 58 8.89 6.89 3.69
CA PHE A 58 9.87 6.68 4.73
C PHE A 58 11.13 7.50 4.47
N LYS A 59 11.75 7.99 5.55
CA LYS A 59 13.04 8.68 5.54
C LYS A 59 14.00 7.95 6.46
N ARG A 60 15.19 7.62 5.97
CA ARG A 60 16.21 6.99 6.82
C ARG A 60 16.71 8.01 7.84
N LYS A 61 16.75 7.62 9.12
CA LYS A 61 17.39 8.43 10.17
C LYS A 61 18.90 8.50 9.87
N LYS A 62 19.48 9.69 10.05
CA LYS A 62 20.93 9.89 9.86
C LYS A 62 21.73 9.16 10.92
#